data_AF-A0AA36DVH5-F1
#
_entry.id   AF-A0AA36DVH5-F1
#
_cell.length_a   1.000
_cell.length_b   1.000
_cell.length_c   1.000
_cell.angle_alpha   90.00
_cell.angle_beta   90.00
_cell.angle_gamma   90.00
#
_symmetry.space_group_name_H-M   'P 1'
#
loop_
_entity.id
_entity.type
_entity.pdbx_description
1 polymer ?
#
loop_
_entity_poly.entity_id
_entity_poly.type
_entity_poly.pdbx_seq_one_letter_code
_entity_poly.pdbx_strand_id
1 'polypeptide(L)'
;MAQTTEGASEIVEGLRFSFMTDEEVRKHNVLKITNPILLDSVGRPMPGGLYDPLLGPMDEQAPCKSCGQQSFQCPGHCGHIDLVSPVYNPLLFGMLFTLIRKTCFFCRHFRAGKEKVNVCTSKLMKIAKDTNQRKRNARIL
;
A
#
# COMPACT_ATOMS: atom_id res chain seq x y z
N MET A 1 9.64 -14.58 36.41
CA MET A 1 10.24 -14.01 35.18
C MET A 1 9.87 -12.54 35.18
N ALA A 2 10.86 -11.66 35.31
CA ALA A 2 10.63 -10.23 35.43
C ALA A 2 9.97 -9.73 34.14
N GLN A 3 8.74 -9.21 34.24
CA GLN A 3 8.14 -8.42 33.18
C GLN A 3 8.85 -7.07 33.19
N THR A 4 9.90 -6.94 32.38
CA THR A 4 10.42 -5.63 31.99
C THR A 4 9.33 -4.94 31.19
N THR A 5 8.70 -3.91 31.77
CA THR A 5 7.83 -3.00 31.05
C THR A 5 8.69 -2.23 30.05
N GLU A 6 8.74 -2.70 28.81
CA GLU A 6 9.29 -1.94 27.69
C GLU A 6 8.37 -0.74 27.45
N GLY A 7 8.77 0.43 27.93
CA GLY A 7 8.08 1.67 27.63
C GLY A 7 8.31 2.03 26.16
N ALA A 8 7.24 2.15 25.38
CA ALA A 8 7.33 2.76 24.05
C ALA A 8 7.57 4.26 24.22
N SER A 9 8.69 4.76 23.69
CA SER A 9 9.07 6.19 23.77
C SER A 9 8.37 7.05 22.72
N GLU A 10 7.72 6.45 21.73
CA GLU A 10 7.12 7.14 20.59
C GLU A 10 5.59 7.05 20.62
N ILE A 11 4.92 8.17 20.33
CA ILE A 11 3.46 8.28 20.27
C ILE A 11 3.07 8.58 18.82
N VAL A 12 2.05 7.89 18.32
CA VAL A 12 1.52 8.14 16.97
C VAL A 12 0.67 9.41 16.98
N GLU A 13 1.21 10.50 16.42
CA GLU A 13 0.54 11.81 16.34
C GLU A 13 -0.55 11.89 15.26
N GLY A 14 -0.46 11.04 14.22
CA GLY A 14 -1.42 11.08 13.13
C GLY A 14 -1.13 10.07 12.02
N LEU A 15 -2.14 9.86 11.17
CA LEU A 15 -2.10 8.90 10.07
C LEU A 15 -2.27 9.60 8.72
N ARG A 16 -1.54 9.13 7.70
CA ARG A 16 -1.69 9.56 6.31
C ARG A 16 -2.09 8.37 5.46
N PHE A 17 -3.15 8.55 4.69
CA PHE A 17 -3.57 7.58 3.69
C PHE A 17 -3.00 7.94 2.33
N SER A 18 -2.46 6.95 1.63
CA SER A 18 -1.99 7.04 0.25
C SER A 18 -2.07 5.66 -0.41
N PHE A 19 -2.00 5.63 -1.74
CA PHE A 19 -1.83 4.40 -2.49
C PHE A 19 -0.34 4.06 -2.59
N MET A 20 -0.01 2.78 -2.56
CA MET A 20 1.36 2.32 -2.83
C MET A 20 1.65 2.42 -4.32
N THR A 21 2.83 2.92 -4.67
CA THR A 21 3.34 2.86 -6.05
C THR A 21 3.92 1.48 -6.36
N ASP A 22 4.07 1.15 -7.64
CA ASP A 22 4.70 -0.11 -8.06
C ASP A 22 6.12 -0.24 -7.51
N GLU A 23 6.86 0.87 -7.42
CA GLU A 23 8.20 0.93 -6.82
C GLU A 23 8.17 0.64 -5.32
N GLU A 24 7.22 1.23 -4.59
CA GLU A 24 7.03 0.97 -3.15
C GLU A 24 6.66 -0.49 -2.91
N VAL A 25 5.77 -1.07 -3.71
CA VAL A 25 5.42 -2.50 -3.61
C VAL A 25 6.65 -3.37 -3.85
N ARG A 26 7.42 -3.11 -4.91
CA ARG A 26 8.64 -3.87 -5.22
C ARG A 26 9.71 -3.75 -4.13
N LYS A 27 9.82 -2.58 -3.48
CA LYS A 27 10.77 -2.34 -2.39
C LYS A 27 10.45 -3.12 -1.11
N HIS A 28 9.17 -3.27 -0.77
CA HIS A 28 8.74 -3.99 0.43
C HIS A 28 8.53 -5.49 0.20
N ASN A 29 8.57 -5.92 -1.06
CA ASN A 29 8.31 -7.29 -1.46
C ASN A 29 9.50 -8.23 -1.21
N VAL A 30 9.23 -9.40 -0.62
CA VAL A 30 10.22 -10.47 -0.48
C VAL A 30 10.10 -11.54 -1.58
N LEU A 31 8.94 -11.67 -2.23
CA LEU A 31 8.69 -12.73 -3.22
C LEU A 31 7.68 -12.32 -4.30
N LYS A 32 8.07 -12.47 -5.56
CA LYS A 32 7.12 -12.47 -6.67
C LYS A 32 6.40 -13.81 -6.76
N ILE A 33 5.09 -13.80 -6.53
CA ILE A 33 4.25 -15.00 -6.65
C ILE A 33 4.02 -15.29 -8.13
N THR A 34 4.36 -16.50 -8.54
CA THR A 34 4.29 -16.96 -9.95
C THR A 34 3.61 -18.31 -10.10
N ASN A 35 3.55 -19.10 -9.03
CA ASN A 35 2.96 -20.43 -9.05
C ASN A 35 1.54 -20.39 -8.44
N PRO A 36 0.50 -20.78 -9.19
CA PRO A 36 -0.86 -20.85 -8.65
C PRO A 36 -1.08 -22.07 -7.74
N ILE A 37 -0.21 -23.08 -7.81
CA ILE A 37 -0.31 -24.28 -6.98
C ILE A 37 0.19 -23.95 -5.58
N LEU A 38 -0.62 -24.26 -4.57
CA LEU A 38 -0.32 -23.94 -3.16
C LEU A 38 0.63 -24.95 -2.53
N LEU A 39 0.30 -26.24 -2.65
CA LEU A 39 0.98 -27.35 -2.01
C LEU A 39 1.31 -28.44 -3.04
N ASP A 40 2.41 -29.16 -2.84
CA ASP A 40 2.72 -30.37 -3.59
C ASP A 40 1.85 -31.56 -3.14
N SER A 41 2.02 -32.72 -3.78
CA SER A 41 1.27 -33.95 -3.46
C SER A 41 1.50 -34.50 -2.05
N VAL A 42 2.52 -34.01 -1.34
CA VAL A 42 2.89 -34.42 0.03
C VAL A 42 2.49 -33.33 1.04
N GLY A 43 1.84 -32.25 0.59
CA GLY A 43 1.37 -31.17 1.44
C GLY A 43 2.43 -30.11 1.77
N ARG A 44 3.56 -30.06 1.06
CA ARG A 44 4.59 -29.03 1.26
C ARG A 44 4.31 -27.81 0.40
N PRO A 45 4.58 -26.59 0.89
CA PRO A 45 4.41 -25.38 0.09
C PRO A 45 5.23 -25.38 -1.20
N MET A 46 4.57 -25.04 -2.30
CA MET A 46 5.24 -24.90 -3.58
C MET A 46 6.07 -23.61 -3.63
N PRO A 47 7.33 -23.67 -4.10
CA PRO A 47 8.14 -22.47 -4.32
C PRO A 47 7.46 -21.48 -5.27
N GLY A 48 7.49 -20.20 -4.92
CA GLY A 48 6.83 -19.14 -5.69
C GLY A 48 5.31 -19.15 -5.62
N GLY A 49 4.72 -20.00 -4.76
CA GLY A 49 3.28 -20.04 -4.47
C GLY A 49 2.88 -19.14 -3.30
N LEU A 50 1.59 -19.15 -2.95
CA LEU A 50 1.07 -18.29 -1.88
C LEU A 50 1.50 -18.71 -0.47
N TYR A 51 1.90 -19.97 -0.27
CA TYR A 51 2.40 -20.48 1.01
C TYR A 51 3.93 -20.56 1.07
N ASP A 52 4.63 -19.87 0.17
CA ASP A 52 6.09 -19.88 0.17
C ASP A 52 6.63 -19.41 1.54
N PRO A 53 7.56 -20.16 2.18
CA PRO A 53 8.10 -19.82 3.49
C PRO A 53 8.82 -18.47 3.60
N LEU A 54 9.12 -17.81 2.47
CA LEU A 54 9.59 -16.42 2.44
C LEU A 54 8.52 -15.43 2.92
N LEU A 55 7.23 -15.72 2.70
CA LEU A 55 6.12 -14.88 3.15
C LEU A 55 5.80 -15.09 4.64
N GLY A 56 6.21 -16.24 5.18
CA GLY A 56 5.99 -16.66 6.55
C GLY A 56 5.95 -18.19 6.64
N PRO A 57 6.34 -18.79 7.77
CA PRO A 57 6.32 -20.23 7.91
C PRO A 57 4.88 -20.73 8.10
N MET A 58 4.51 -21.79 7.38
CA MET A 58 3.23 -22.48 7.58
C MET A 58 3.27 -23.42 8.79
N ASP A 59 4.45 -23.98 9.09
CA ASP A 59 4.70 -24.88 10.22
C ASP A 59 5.34 -24.10 11.37
N GLU A 60 4.83 -24.29 12.59
CA GLU A 60 5.35 -23.65 13.81
C GLU A 60 6.81 -23.98 14.09
N GLN A 61 7.27 -25.17 13.68
CA GLN A 61 8.63 -25.62 13.90
C GLN A 61 9.61 -25.10 12.85
N ALA A 62 9.12 -24.65 11.70
CA ALA A 62 9.95 -24.13 10.62
C ALA A 62 10.20 -22.63 10.81
N PRO A 63 11.46 -22.16 10.68
CA PRO A 63 11.73 -20.73 10.69
C PRO A 63 11.30 -20.07 9.37
N CYS A 64 10.91 -18.80 9.44
CA CYS A 64 10.67 -17.97 8.27
C CYS A 64 11.95 -17.85 7.43
N LYS A 65 11.85 -18.01 6.11
CA LYS A 65 13.02 -17.88 5.22
C LYS A 65 13.46 -16.43 4.99
N SER A 66 12.65 -15.45 5.37
CA SER A 66 12.97 -14.02 5.22
C SER A 66 13.56 -13.40 6.48
N CYS A 67 12.92 -13.56 7.65
CA CYS A 67 13.41 -12.99 8.92
C CYS A 67 14.10 -13.99 9.85
N GLY A 68 14.06 -15.30 9.56
CA GLY A 68 14.66 -16.34 10.40
C GLY A 68 13.89 -16.65 11.69
N GLN A 69 12.83 -15.90 12.01
CA GLN A 69 12.04 -16.09 13.23
C GLN A 69 11.08 -17.28 13.09
N GLN A 70 10.70 -17.87 14.22
CA GLN A 70 9.64 -18.87 14.31
C GLN A 70 8.26 -18.25 14.07
N SER A 71 7.25 -19.09 13.78
CA SER A 71 5.89 -18.66 13.42
C SER A 71 5.31 -17.60 14.36
N PHE A 72 5.40 -17.78 15.68
CA PHE A 72 4.83 -16.85 16.67
C PHE A 72 5.53 -15.49 16.73
N GLN A 73 6.80 -15.42 16.33
CA GLN A 73 7.62 -14.20 16.36
C GLN A 73 7.73 -13.54 14.98
N CYS A 74 7.27 -14.21 13.93
CA CYS A 74 7.30 -13.70 12.57
C CYS A 74 6.10 -12.76 12.34
N PRO A 75 6.30 -11.49 11.94
CA PRO A 75 5.21 -10.57 11.63
C PRO A 75 4.52 -10.88 10.28
N GLY A 76 5.10 -11.80 9.50
CA GLY A 76 4.74 -12.03 8.10
C GLY A 76 5.41 -11.04 7.16
N HIS A 77 5.51 -11.40 5.88
CA HIS A 77 6.16 -10.60 4.85
C HIS A 77 5.30 -10.47 3.61
N CYS A 78 5.41 -9.33 2.93
CA CYS A 78 4.63 -9.04 1.74
C CYS A 78 5.21 -9.71 0.50
N GLY A 79 4.35 -10.36 -0.28
CA GLY A 79 4.60 -10.75 -1.66
C GLY A 79 3.89 -9.81 -2.64
N HIS A 80 4.18 -9.96 -3.94
CA HIS A 80 3.40 -9.32 -5.00
C HIS A 80 3.16 -10.26 -6.18
N ILE A 81 2.10 -9.97 -6.93
CA ILE A 81 1.79 -10.61 -8.21
C ILE A 81 1.90 -9.54 -9.27
N ASP A 82 2.76 -9.77 -10.27
CA ASP A 82 2.79 -8.91 -11.46
C ASP A 82 1.57 -9.25 -12.33
N LEU A 83 0.70 -8.27 -12.53
CA LEU A 83 -0.39 -8.40 -13.49
C LEU A 83 0.16 -8.23 -14.91
N VAL A 84 -0.36 -9.01 -15.85
CA VAL A 84 0.06 -8.98 -17.27
C VAL A 84 -0.26 -7.66 -17.97
N SER A 85 -1.19 -6.89 -17.42
CA SER A 85 -1.63 -5.59 -17.93
C SER A 85 -2.07 -4.71 -16.77
N PRO A 86 -1.99 -3.37 -16.88
CA PRO A 86 -2.61 -2.48 -15.93
C PRO A 86 -4.11 -2.77 -15.80
N VAL A 87 -4.58 -2.94 -14.56
CA VAL A 87 -6.00 -3.15 -14.22
C VAL A 87 -6.46 -1.99 -13.34
N TYR A 88 -7.66 -1.49 -13.59
CA TYR A 88 -8.23 -0.43 -12.77
C TYR A 88 -8.59 -0.94 -11.39
N ASN A 89 -8.24 -0.19 -10.34
CA ASN A 89 -8.73 -0.46 -9.00
C ASN A 89 -10.26 -0.22 -8.94
N PRO A 90 -11.08 -1.25 -8.67
CA PRO A 90 -12.55 -1.10 -8.65
C PRO A 90 -13.03 -0.04 -7.66
N LEU A 91 -12.34 0.14 -6.53
CA LEU A 91 -12.69 1.13 -5.50
C LEU A 91 -12.55 2.58 -6.00
N LEU A 92 -11.67 2.82 -6.99
CA LEU A 92 -11.44 4.14 -7.57
C LEU A 92 -12.12 4.33 -8.92
N PHE A 93 -12.74 3.29 -9.46
CA PHE A 93 -13.25 3.29 -10.83
C PHE A 93 -14.33 4.37 -11.03
N GLY A 94 -15.22 4.58 -10.05
CA GLY A 94 -16.25 5.63 -10.13
C GLY A 94 -15.66 7.05 -10.23
N MET A 95 -14.58 7.32 -9.48
CA MET A 95 -13.88 8.60 -9.54
C MET A 95 -13.14 8.77 -10.88
N LEU A 96 -12.44 7.73 -11.33
CA LEU A 96 -11.78 7.70 -12.63
C LEU A 96 -12.76 7.98 -13.77
N PHE A 97 -13.89 7.28 -13.79
CA PHE A 97 -14.94 7.44 -14.79
C PHE A 97 -15.47 8.88 -14.83
N THR A 98 -15.68 9.48 -13.65
CA THR A 98 -16.10 10.88 -13.52
C THR A 98 -15.08 11.85 -14.11
N LEU A 99 -13.78 11.63 -13.84
CA LEU A 99 -12.69 12.47 -14.35
C LEU A 99 -12.56 12.36 -15.87
N ILE A 100 -12.66 11.14 -16.40
CA ILE A 100 -12.62 10.88 -17.85
C ILE A 100 -13.77 11.59 -18.56
N ARG A 101 -15.00 11.46 -18.07
CA ARG A 101 -16.18 12.12 -18.69
C ARG A 101 -16.06 13.64 -18.69
N LYS A 102 -15.39 14.20 -17.70
CA LYS A 102 -15.17 15.66 -17.58
C LYS A 102 -13.98 16.14 -18.39
N THR A 103 -13.16 15.26 -18.96
CA THR A 103 -11.97 15.62 -19.75
C THR A 103 -12.27 15.54 -21.25
N CYS A 104 -11.68 16.44 -22.03
CA CYS A 104 -11.67 16.39 -23.48
C CYS A 104 -10.41 15.66 -23.94
N PHE A 105 -10.54 14.58 -24.71
CA PHE A 105 -9.40 13.79 -25.18
C PHE A 105 -8.57 14.46 -26.28
N PHE A 106 -9.12 15.46 -26.97
CA PHE A 106 -8.40 16.20 -28.01
C PHE A 106 -7.48 17.26 -27.40
N CYS A 107 -8.01 18.14 -26.54
CA CYS A 107 -7.22 19.22 -25.95
C CYS A 107 -6.60 18.84 -24.60
N ARG A 108 -6.97 17.70 -23.99
CA ARG A 108 -6.50 17.22 -22.67
C ARG A 108 -6.83 18.17 -21.50
N HIS A 109 -7.85 19.02 -21.68
CA HIS A 109 -8.37 19.89 -20.61
C HIS A 109 -9.74 19.40 -20.13
N PHE A 110 -10.16 19.85 -18.95
CA PHE A 110 -11.55 19.71 -18.54
C PHE A 110 -12.49 20.41 -19.53
N ARG A 111 -13.66 19.81 -19.75
CA ARG A 111 -14.74 20.36 -20.59
C ARG A 111 -15.38 21.62 -20.00
N ALA A 112 -15.10 21.91 -18.72
CA ALA A 112 -15.50 23.16 -18.10
C ALA A 112 -14.63 24.33 -18.61
N GLY A 113 -15.22 25.54 -18.66
CA GLY A 113 -14.46 26.75 -19.01
C GLY A 113 -13.28 26.98 -18.06
N LYS A 114 -12.15 27.46 -18.62
CA LYS A 114 -10.89 27.67 -17.89
C LYS A 114 -11.07 28.51 -16.62
N GLU A 115 -11.89 29.54 -16.68
CA GLU A 115 -12.20 30.40 -15.52
C GLU A 115 -12.80 29.60 -14.35
N LYS A 116 -13.79 28.74 -14.62
CA LYS A 116 -14.42 27.89 -13.59
C LYS A 116 -13.41 26.93 -12.97
N VAL A 117 -12.55 26.33 -13.81
CA VAL A 117 -11.48 25.45 -13.34
C VAL A 117 -10.52 26.21 -12.42
N ASN A 118 -10.07 27.40 -12.82
CA ASN A 118 -9.14 28.22 -12.04
C ASN A 118 -9.73 28.64 -10.68
N VAL A 119 -11.01 29.00 -10.64
CA VAL A 119 -11.71 29.33 -9.38
C VAL A 119 -11.74 28.12 -8.45
N CYS A 120 -12.12 26.94 -8.94
CA CYS A 120 -12.13 25.72 -8.13
C CYS A 120 -10.73 25.33 -7.63
N THR A 121 -9.72 25.38 -8.51
CA THR A 121 -8.33 25.08 -8.14
C THR A 121 -7.82 26.03 -7.05
N SER A 122 -8.10 27.32 -7.19
CA SER A 122 -7.70 28.34 -6.20
C SER A 122 -8.33 28.08 -4.83
N LYS A 123 -9.60 27.68 -4.79
CA LYS A 123 -10.28 27.30 -3.54
C LYS A 123 -9.66 26.06 -2.90
N LEU A 124 -9.40 25.02 -3.68
CA LEU A 124 -8.78 23.78 -3.20
C LEU A 124 -7.35 23.99 -2.68
N MET A 125 -6.56 24.84 -3.35
CA MET A 125 -5.20 25.17 -2.92
C MET A 125 -5.18 25.88 -1.56
N LYS A 126 -6.18 26.71 -1.24
CA LYS A 126 -6.29 27.35 0.09
C LYS A 126 -6.52 26.30 1.17
N ILE A 127 -7.44 25.36 0.94
CA ILE A 127 -7.74 24.26 1.88
C ILE A 127 -6.49 23.40 2.11
N ALA A 128 -5.74 23.09 1.05
CA ALA A 128 -4.51 22.32 1.15
C ALA A 128 -3.43 23.05 1.98
N LYS A 129 -3.28 24.37 1.82
CA LYS A 129 -2.34 25.19 2.61
C LYS A 129 -2.73 25.22 4.09
N ASP A 130 -4.01 25.41 4.40
CA ASP A 130 -4.49 25.41 5.79
C ASP A 130 -4.26 24.05 6.47
N THR A 131 -4.45 22.95 5.73
CA THR A 131 -4.18 21.60 6.22
C THR A 131 -2.67 21.39 6.50
N ASN A 132 -1.79 21.90 5.63
CA ASN A 132 -0.35 21.82 5.84
C ASN A 132 0.15 22.72 6.98
N GLN A 133 -0.47 23.89 7.17
CA GLN A 133 -0.12 24.78 8.29
C GLN A 133 -0.51 24.16 9.63
N ARG A 134 -1.69 23.53 9.73
CA ARG A 134 -2.10 22.78 10.93
C ARG A 134 -1.15 21.63 11.24
N LYS A 135 -0.71 20.86 10.23
CA LYS A 135 0.30 19.81 10.39
C LYS A 135 1.65 20.33 10.88
N ARG A 136 2.09 21.51 10.41
CA ARG A 136 3.33 22.14 10.89
C ARG A 136 3.22 22.61 12.33
N ASN A 137 2.08 23.17 12.71
CA ASN A 137 1.84 23.66 14.07
C ASN A 137 1.67 22.51 15.09
N ALA A 138 1.15 21.35 14.67
CA ALA A 138 1.00 20.17 15.52
C ALA A 138 2.32 19.42 15.79
N ARG A 139 3.38 19.69 15.02
CA ARG A 139 4.70 19.03 15.13
C ARG A 139 5.70 19.80 16.03
N ILE A 140 5.24 20.88 16.66
CA ILE A 140 6.03 21.79 17.53
C ILE A 140 5.59 21.67 19.01
N LEU A 141 4.53 20.90 19.28
CA LEU A 141 4.08 20.53 20.63
C LEU A 141 4.40 19.05 20.85
#